data_AF-A0A2V8R735-F1
#
_entry.id   AF-A0A2V8R735-F1
#
_cell.length_a   1.000
_cell.length_b   1.000
_cell.length_c   1.000
_cell.angle_alpha   90.00
_cell.angle_beta   90.00
_cell.angle_gamma   90.00
#
_symmetry.space_group_name_H-M   'P 1'
#
loop_
_entity.id
_entity.type
_entity.pdbx_description
1 polymer ?
#
loop_
_entity_poly.entity_id
_entity_poly.type
_entity_poly.pdbx_seq_one_letter_code
_entity_poly.pdbx_strand_id
1 'polypeptide(L)'
;MNKPRVFKTAALLFAALAFTSAAAQQREHLTTEEIELVRDNQELDKRTDIFIKAAERRLLAVTNPEEASKQSAKDKEKWGEVKGTRAQLFYDVSKIFDEAVTNVDDAAQHNPDSPLLRKSLYKLSEAAGRVVPQLTRLREGVQDEAEADQLDRAIQTAQEILEAAKERGVSAEDLKTKDPKSKDGKKGN
;
A
#
# COMPACT_ATOMS: atom_id res chain seq x y z
N MET A 1 48.58 -29.90 63.13
CA MET A 1 47.10 -29.94 63.29
C MET A 1 46.49 -28.96 62.29
N ASN A 2 46.04 -29.49 61.14
CA ASN A 2 45.47 -28.73 60.04
C ASN A 2 43.94 -28.68 60.16
N LYS A 3 43.34 -27.50 60.06
CA LYS A 3 41.89 -27.31 59.86
C LYS A 3 41.64 -26.79 58.43
N PRO A 4 40.71 -27.40 57.67
CA PRO A 4 40.41 -26.98 56.30
C PRO A 4 39.46 -25.77 56.30
N ARG A 5 39.69 -24.82 55.40
CA ARG A 5 38.78 -23.70 55.12
C ARG A 5 38.03 -23.95 53.82
N VAL A 6 36.77 -24.34 54.00
CA VAL A 6 35.56 -24.17 53.18
C VAL A 6 35.76 -23.50 51.80
N PHE A 7 35.53 -24.29 50.74
CA PHE A 7 35.33 -23.82 49.38
C PHE A 7 34.06 -22.97 49.30
N LYS A 8 34.17 -21.72 48.83
CA LYS A 8 33.01 -20.88 48.53
C LYS A 8 32.52 -21.19 47.13
N THR A 9 31.33 -21.76 47.06
CA THR A 9 30.50 -21.97 45.87
C THR A 9 30.25 -20.61 45.19
N ALA A 10 30.80 -20.41 44.00
CA ALA A 10 30.39 -19.31 43.13
C ALA A 10 29.20 -19.79 42.29
N ALA A 11 28.00 -19.34 42.65
CA ALA A 11 26.79 -19.57 41.88
C ALA A 11 26.89 -18.79 40.56
N LEU A 12 26.91 -19.52 39.44
CA LEU A 12 26.74 -18.95 38.10
C LEU A 12 25.28 -18.48 37.96
N LEU A 13 25.05 -17.17 38.01
CA LEU A 13 23.83 -16.55 37.50
C LEU A 13 23.84 -16.71 35.97
N PHE A 14 23.08 -17.66 35.44
CA PHE A 14 22.67 -17.63 34.04
C PHE A 14 21.56 -16.56 33.91
N ALA A 15 21.95 -15.38 33.46
CA ALA A 15 21.01 -14.34 33.08
C ALA A 15 20.16 -14.87 31.92
N ALA A 16 18.86 -15.04 32.16
CA ALA A 16 17.88 -15.25 31.11
C ALA A 16 17.88 -13.99 30.22
N LEU A 17 18.56 -14.08 29.07
CA LEU A 17 18.35 -13.16 27.96
C LEU A 17 16.94 -13.41 27.43
N ALA A 18 15.97 -12.73 28.04
CA ALA A 18 14.69 -12.49 27.42
C ALA A 18 14.95 -11.63 26.17
N PHE A 19 15.11 -12.29 25.03
CA PHE A 19 14.94 -11.66 23.73
C PHE A 19 13.46 -11.32 23.56
N THR A 20 13.02 -10.24 24.20
CA THR A 20 11.78 -9.56 23.82
C THR A 20 12.15 -8.42 22.88
N SER A 21 12.34 -8.76 21.62
CA SER A 21 12.25 -7.80 20.51
C SER A 21 11.39 -8.41 19.40
N ALA A 22 10.14 -8.72 19.75
CA ALA A 22 9.07 -8.86 18.78
C ALA A 22 8.48 -7.46 18.53
N ALA A 23 9.27 -6.57 17.93
CA ALA A 23 8.84 -5.24 17.54
C ALA A 23 9.10 -5.07 16.05
N ALA A 24 8.02 -4.77 15.31
CA ALA A 24 7.99 -4.44 13.89
C ALA A 24 8.39 -5.58 12.92
N GLN A 25 7.63 -6.66 12.91
CA GLN A 25 7.43 -7.33 11.62
C GLN A 25 6.63 -6.35 10.76
N GLN A 26 7.28 -5.76 9.75
CA GLN A 26 6.68 -4.79 8.84
C GLN A 26 5.38 -5.41 8.32
N ARG A 27 4.24 -4.82 8.68
CA ARG A 27 2.93 -5.30 8.25
C ARG A 27 2.88 -5.22 6.73
N GLU A 28 2.55 -6.34 6.10
CA GLU A 28 2.19 -6.37 4.69
C GLU A 28 0.92 -5.55 4.48
N HIS A 29 1.02 -4.48 3.70
CA HIS A 29 -0.09 -3.57 3.42
C HIS A 29 -1.07 -4.11 2.37
N LEU A 30 -0.65 -5.11 1.59
CA LEU A 30 -1.48 -5.87 0.65
C LEU A 30 -1.90 -7.23 1.22
N THR A 31 -3.05 -7.75 0.76
CA THR A 31 -3.40 -9.16 0.99
C THR A 31 -2.53 -10.06 0.11
N THR A 32 -2.41 -11.34 0.47
CA THR A 32 -1.70 -12.32 -0.36
C THR A 32 -2.27 -12.37 -1.78
N GLU A 33 -3.60 -12.34 -1.91
CA GLU A 33 -4.28 -12.36 -3.20
C GLU A 33 -4.04 -11.07 -4.00
N GLU A 34 -3.97 -9.91 -3.34
CA GLU A 34 -3.60 -8.66 -4.01
C GLU A 34 -2.15 -8.67 -4.49
N ILE A 35 -1.23 -9.25 -3.73
CA ILE A 35 0.17 -9.45 -4.16
C ILE A 35 0.22 -10.34 -5.40
N GLU A 36 -0.54 -11.43 -5.44
CA GLU A 36 -0.65 -12.28 -6.62
C GLU A 36 -1.23 -11.53 -7.82
N LEU A 37 -2.26 -10.70 -7.62
CA LEU A 37 -2.81 -9.86 -8.68
C LEU A 37 -1.79 -8.84 -9.20
N VAL A 38 -0.99 -8.22 -8.32
CA VAL A 38 0.12 -7.33 -8.71
C VAL A 38 1.16 -8.11 -9.52
N ARG A 39 1.49 -9.34 -9.09
CA ARG A 39 2.44 -10.22 -9.78
C ARG A 39 1.94 -10.60 -11.19
N ASP A 40 0.66 -10.90 -11.34
CA ASP A 40 0.06 -11.31 -12.60
C ASP A 40 -0.19 -10.14 -13.57
N ASN A 41 -0.25 -8.91 -13.07
CA ASN A 41 -0.54 -7.71 -13.87
C ASN A 41 0.68 -6.79 -13.97
N GLN A 42 1.75 -7.23 -14.63
CA GLN A 42 3.01 -6.47 -14.74
C GLN A 42 2.93 -5.23 -15.65
N GLU A 43 1.92 -5.11 -16.52
CA GLU A 43 1.70 -3.89 -17.30
C GLU A 43 1.33 -2.74 -16.35
N LEU A 44 2.06 -1.64 -16.43
CA LEU A 44 2.01 -0.58 -15.42
C LEU A 44 0.57 -0.09 -15.14
N ASP A 45 -0.23 0.13 -16.17
CA ASP A 45 -1.59 0.64 -16.03
C ASP A 45 -2.56 -0.38 -15.42
N LYS A 46 -2.33 -1.68 -15.64
CA LYS A 46 -3.08 -2.77 -15.01
C LYS A 46 -2.68 -2.95 -13.56
N ARG A 47 -1.38 -2.89 -13.25
CA ARG A 47 -0.88 -2.92 -11.87
C ARG A 47 -1.42 -1.76 -11.05
N THR A 48 -1.45 -0.56 -11.65
CA THR A 48 -2.05 0.63 -11.03
C THR A 48 -3.52 0.40 -10.68
N ASP A 49 -4.30 -0.30 -11.51
CA ASP A 49 -5.69 -0.64 -11.18
C ASP A 49 -5.80 -1.53 -9.93
N ILE A 50 -4.85 -2.45 -9.74
CA ILE A 50 -4.81 -3.32 -8.55
C ILE A 50 -4.54 -2.49 -7.30
N PHE A 51 -3.55 -1.59 -7.32
CA PHE A 51 -3.26 -0.70 -6.20
C PHE A 51 -4.45 0.22 -5.88
N ILE A 52 -5.08 0.83 -6.90
CA ILE A 52 -6.24 1.70 -6.70
C ILE A 52 -7.36 0.92 -6.00
N LYS A 53 -7.71 -0.27 -6.51
CA LYS A 53 -8.78 -1.07 -5.89
C LYS A 53 -8.39 -1.52 -4.48
N ALA A 54 -7.14 -1.90 -4.24
CA ALA A 54 -6.68 -2.28 -2.91
C ALA A 54 -6.84 -1.13 -1.90
N ALA A 55 -6.46 0.10 -2.27
CA ALA A 55 -6.64 1.29 -1.44
C ALA A 55 -8.13 1.61 -1.21
N GLU A 56 -8.95 1.57 -2.27
CA GLU A 56 -10.39 1.85 -2.18
C GLU A 56 -11.12 0.83 -1.28
N ARG A 57 -10.72 -0.45 -1.28
CA ARG A 57 -11.29 -1.46 -0.38
C ARG A 57 -10.99 -1.16 1.10
N ARG A 58 -9.78 -0.70 1.42
CA ARG A 58 -9.39 -0.30 2.78
C ARG A 58 -10.11 0.96 3.22
N LEU A 59 -10.25 1.93 2.31
CA LEU A 59 -11.02 3.13 2.57
C LEU A 59 -12.51 2.83 2.79
N LEU A 60 -13.10 1.92 2.01
CA LEU A 60 -14.48 1.48 2.21
C LEU A 60 -14.64 0.78 3.57
N ALA A 61 -13.68 -0.06 3.97
CA ALA A 61 -13.71 -0.73 5.26
C ALA A 61 -13.71 0.23 6.46
N VAL A 62 -13.12 1.42 6.32
CA VAL A 62 -13.14 2.45 7.38
C VAL A 62 -14.32 3.42 7.28
N THR A 63 -14.83 3.71 6.08
CA THR A 63 -15.93 4.69 5.90
C THR A 63 -17.32 4.06 5.90
N ASN A 64 -17.46 2.82 5.44
CA ASN A 64 -18.72 2.08 5.41
C ASN A 64 -18.47 0.57 5.62
N PRO A 65 -18.25 0.12 6.88
CA PRO A 65 -17.93 -1.27 7.20
C PRO A 65 -19.01 -2.28 6.77
N GLU A 66 -20.29 -1.88 6.77
CA GLU A 66 -21.39 -2.75 6.34
C GLU A 66 -21.28 -3.07 4.84
N GLU A 67 -21.08 -2.06 4.01
CA GLU A 67 -20.90 -2.24 2.58
C GLU A 67 -19.58 -2.96 2.26
N ALA A 68 -18.51 -2.63 3.01
CA ALA A 68 -17.23 -3.32 2.89
C ALA A 68 -17.35 -4.83 3.15
N SER A 69 -18.17 -5.24 4.12
CA SER A 69 -18.43 -6.65 4.42
C SER A 69 -19.16 -7.36 3.28
N LYS A 70 -20.20 -6.72 2.71
CA LYS A 70 -20.94 -7.24 1.54
C LYS A 70 -20.03 -7.39 0.33
N GLN A 71 -19.20 -6.39 0.04
CA GLN A 71 -18.25 -6.45 -1.08
C GLN A 71 -17.17 -7.50 -0.83
N SER A 72 -16.64 -7.59 0.39
CA SER A 72 -15.64 -8.58 0.75
C SER A 72 -16.18 -10.00 0.58
N ALA A 73 -17.44 -10.27 0.91
CA ALA A 73 -18.05 -11.58 0.67
C ALA A 73 -18.09 -11.98 -0.82
N LYS A 74 -18.26 -11.02 -1.74
CA LYS A 74 -18.29 -11.26 -3.18
C LYS A 74 -16.90 -11.40 -3.78
N ASP A 75 -15.95 -10.60 -3.29
CA ASP A 75 -14.62 -10.45 -3.88
C ASP A 75 -13.55 -11.29 -3.17
N LYS A 76 -13.89 -12.00 -2.06
CA LYS A 76 -12.93 -12.67 -1.17
C LYS A 76 -11.98 -13.60 -1.91
N GLU A 77 -12.50 -14.43 -2.81
CA GLU A 77 -11.70 -15.42 -3.54
C GLU A 77 -10.64 -14.74 -4.42
N LYS A 78 -10.97 -13.62 -5.05
CA LYS A 78 -10.08 -12.92 -5.97
C LYS A 78 -9.14 -11.93 -5.28
N TRP A 79 -9.61 -11.26 -4.22
CA TRP A 79 -8.92 -10.11 -3.63
C TRP A 79 -8.48 -10.34 -2.18
N GLY A 80 -8.78 -11.51 -1.61
CA GLY A 80 -8.50 -11.79 -0.22
C GLY A 80 -9.39 -11.01 0.73
N GLU A 81 -9.12 -11.16 2.03
CA GLU A 81 -9.87 -10.49 3.10
C GLU A 81 -9.10 -9.27 3.61
N VAL A 82 -9.72 -8.09 3.60
CA VAL A 82 -9.16 -6.88 4.22
C VAL A 82 -9.31 -7.01 5.74
N LYS A 83 -8.19 -6.99 6.45
CA LYS A 83 -8.13 -7.15 7.92
C LYS A 83 -7.32 -6.03 8.54
N GLY A 84 -7.59 -5.70 9.80
CA GLY A 84 -6.78 -4.76 10.58
C GLY A 84 -7.63 -3.79 11.38
N THR A 85 -6.97 -3.07 12.28
CA THR A 85 -7.56 -1.93 12.96
C THR A 85 -7.71 -0.75 11.99
N ARG A 86 -8.55 0.23 12.35
CA ARG A 86 -8.75 1.44 11.55
C ARG A 86 -7.43 2.17 11.25
N ALA A 87 -6.58 2.38 12.26
CA ALA A 87 -5.23 2.92 12.09
C ALA A 87 -4.37 2.10 11.10
N GLN A 88 -4.43 0.77 11.17
CA GLN A 88 -3.71 -0.09 10.25
C GLN A 88 -4.23 0.01 8.82
N LEU A 89 -5.55 0.18 8.63
CA LEU A 89 -6.12 0.36 7.30
C LEU A 89 -5.71 1.71 6.69
N PHE A 90 -5.57 2.78 7.49
CA PHE A 90 -5.01 4.05 7.01
C PHE A 90 -3.54 3.93 6.64
N TYR A 91 -2.75 3.24 7.47
CA TYR A 91 -1.37 2.90 7.14
C TYR A 91 -1.29 2.14 5.81
N ASP A 92 -2.15 1.13 5.62
CA ASP A 92 -2.17 0.34 4.38
C ASP A 92 -2.51 1.22 3.17
N VAL A 93 -3.49 2.14 3.28
CA VAL A 93 -3.83 3.09 2.19
C VAL A 93 -2.63 3.97 1.83
N SER A 94 -1.92 4.54 2.82
CA SER A 94 -0.70 5.32 2.57
C SER A 94 0.34 4.48 1.84
N LYS A 95 0.63 3.25 2.32
CA LYS A 95 1.65 2.38 1.71
C LYS A 95 1.30 1.91 0.31
N ILE A 96 0.02 1.67 0.02
CA ILE A 96 -0.43 1.32 -1.32
C ILE A 96 -0.21 2.47 -2.30
N PHE A 97 -0.51 3.71 -1.89
CA PHE A 97 -0.24 4.86 -2.75
C PHE A 97 1.26 5.14 -2.89
N ASP A 98 2.05 5.03 -1.83
CA ASP A 98 3.51 5.17 -1.90
C ASP A 98 4.11 4.15 -2.89
N GLU A 99 3.66 2.89 -2.84
CA GLU A 99 4.10 1.85 -3.76
C GLU A 99 3.64 2.13 -5.20
N ALA A 100 2.40 2.58 -5.39
CA ALA A 100 1.90 2.96 -6.72
C ALA A 100 2.71 4.11 -7.33
N VAL A 101 3.07 5.12 -6.53
CA VAL A 101 3.94 6.24 -6.92
C VAL A 101 5.33 5.74 -7.27
N THR A 102 5.95 4.92 -6.42
CA THR A 102 7.27 4.32 -6.67
C THR A 102 7.30 3.60 -8.01
N ASN A 103 6.27 2.81 -8.31
CA ASN A 103 6.17 2.09 -9.58
C ASN A 103 6.00 3.02 -10.79
N VAL A 104 5.29 4.13 -10.64
CA VAL A 104 5.14 5.16 -11.68
C VAL A 104 6.46 5.89 -11.90
N ASP A 105 7.18 6.22 -10.84
CA ASP A 105 8.47 6.92 -10.92
C ASP A 105 9.55 6.03 -11.51
N ASP A 106 9.65 4.76 -11.11
CA ASP A 106 10.55 3.79 -11.71
C ASP A 106 10.28 3.66 -13.22
N ALA A 107 9.00 3.57 -13.62
CA ALA A 107 8.63 3.53 -15.02
C ALA A 107 9.00 4.82 -15.77
N ALA A 108 8.85 5.98 -15.12
CA ALA A 108 9.24 7.27 -15.69
C ALA A 108 10.76 7.38 -15.88
N GLN A 109 11.55 6.85 -14.96
CA GLN A 109 13.02 6.83 -15.07
C GLN A 109 13.49 5.92 -16.22
N HIS A 110 12.81 4.79 -16.45
CA HIS A 110 13.21 3.81 -17.46
C HIS A 110 12.63 4.06 -18.84
N ASN A 111 11.39 4.53 -18.94
CA ASN A 111 10.69 4.78 -20.21
C ASN A 111 9.73 5.98 -20.08
N PRO A 112 10.28 7.22 -20.04
CA PRO A 112 9.51 8.44 -19.79
C PRO A 112 8.42 8.72 -20.83
N ASP A 113 8.59 8.24 -22.07
CA ASP A 113 7.65 8.46 -23.17
C ASP A 113 6.56 7.37 -23.29
N SER A 114 6.52 6.43 -22.34
CA SER A 114 5.56 5.33 -22.35
C SER A 114 4.12 5.83 -22.27
N PRO A 115 3.23 5.41 -23.19
CA PRO A 115 1.79 5.65 -23.04
C PRO A 115 1.21 5.06 -21.74
N LEU A 116 1.80 3.96 -21.24
CA LEU A 116 1.38 3.35 -19.99
C LEU A 116 1.66 4.25 -18.79
N LEU A 117 2.75 5.03 -18.81
CA LEU A 117 3.06 5.98 -17.74
C LEU A 117 1.96 7.04 -17.60
N ARG A 118 1.56 7.64 -18.73
CA ARG A 118 0.51 8.67 -18.75
C ARG A 118 -0.85 8.10 -18.33
N LYS A 119 -1.18 6.89 -18.79
CA LYS A 119 -2.40 6.18 -18.36
C LYS A 119 -2.44 5.91 -16.87
N SER A 120 -1.36 5.34 -16.33
CA SER A 120 -1.24 5.03 -14.91
C SER A 120 -1.38 6.27 -14.06
N LEU A 121 -0.67 7.34 -14.42
CA LEU A 121 -0.74 8.59 -13.67
C LEU A 121 -2.15 9.20 -13.72
N TYR A 122 -2.83 9.18 -14.87
CA TYR A 122 -4.21 9.64 -14.98
C TYR A 122 -5.16 8.81 -14.10
N LYS A 123 -5.08 7.48 -14.15
CA LYS A 123 -5.89 6.59 -13.30
C LYS A 123 -5.65 6.86 -11.82
N LEU A 124 -4.39 7.01 -11.44
CA LEU A 124 -3.98 7.25 -10.06
C LEU A 124 -4.46 8.63 -9.58
N SER A 125 -4.41 9.67 -10.43
CA SER A 125 -4.94 11.00 -10.10
C SER A 125 -6.46 11.00 -9.95
N GLU A 126 -7.18 10.26 -10.79
CA GLU A 126 -8.63 10.10 -10.64
C GLU A 126 -8.98 9.45 -9.30
N ALA A 127 -8.23 8.41 -8.91
CA ALA A 127 -8.39 7.76 -7.60
C ALA A 127 -8.05 8.71 -6.45
N ALA A 128 -6.91 9.39 -6.52
CA ALA A 128 -6.49 10.38 -5.52
C ALA A 128 -7.53 11.49 -5.36
N GLY A 129 -8.12 11.99 -6.45
CA GLY A 129 -9.18 13.00 -6.43
C GLY A 129 -10.45 12.55 -5.70
N ARG A 130 -10.78 11.25 -5.73
CA ARG A 130 -11.89 10.67 -4.95
C ARG A 130 -11.51 10.44 -3.50
N VAL A 131 -10.25 10.10 -3.22
CA VAL A 131 -9.78 9.67 -1.90
C VAL A 131 -9.43 10.86 -0.99
N VAL A 132 -8.77 11.91 -1.51
CA VAL A 132 -8.37 13.10 -0.72
C VAL A 132 -9.53 13.71 0.08
N PRO A 133 -10.72 13.97 -0.50
CA PRO A 133 -11.84 14.52 0.26
C PRO A 133 -12.35 13.59 1.37
N GLN A 134 -12.23 12.26 1.18
CA GLN A 134 -12.65 11.29 2.19
C GLN A 134 -11.63 11.24 3.35
N LEU A 135 -10.34 11.17 3.04
CA LEU A 135 -9.29 11.18 4.06
C LEU A 135 -9.28 12.48 4.87
N THR A 136 -9.47 13.62 4.21
CA THR A 136 -9.55 14.94 4.87
C THR A 136 -10.70 14.98 5.88
N ARG A 137 -11.90 14.54 5.48
CA ARG A 137 -13.05 14.45 6.40
C ARG A 137 -12.80 13.51 7.58
N LEU A 138 -12.13 12.38 7.35
CA LEU A 138 -11.77 11.46 8.43
C LEU A 138 -10.77 12.12 9.38
N ARG A 139 -9.80 12.86 8.85
CA ARG A 139 -8.76 13.55 9.60
C ARG A 139 -9.29 14.65 10.52
N GLU A 140 -10.33 15.36 10.10
CA GLU A 140 -11.03 16.38 10.92
C GLU A 140 -11.67 15.78 12.19
N GLY A 141 -12.07 14.50 12.14
CA GLY A 141 -12.76 13.81 13.24
C GLY A 141 -11.88 12.93 14.13
N VAL A 142 -10.57 12.85 13.85
CA VAL A 142 -9.64 11.96 14.56
C VAL A 142 -8.91 12.73 15.68
N GLN A 143 -8.93 12.16 16.88
CA GLN A 143 -8.16 12.65 18.04
C GLN A 143 -6.93 11.80 18.34
N ASP A 144 -6.92 10.55 17.87
CA ASP A 144 -5.79 9.65 18.03
C ASP A 144 -4.63 10.10 17.15
N GLU A 145 -3.47 10.37 17.77
CA GLU A 145 -2.29 10.91 17.07
C GLU A 145 -1.74 9.93 16.03
N ALA A 146 -1.78 8.62 16.33
CA ALA A 146 -1.30 7.61 15.38
C ALA A 146 -2.19 7.52 14.14
N GLU A 147 -3.51 7.56 14.29
CA GLU A 147 -4.45 7.64 13.16
C GLU A 147 -4.30 8.96 12.39
N ALA A 148 -4.14 10.08 13.10
CA ALA A 148 -3.94 11.39 12.49
C ALA A 148 -2.70 11.41 11.59
N ASP A 149 -1.58 10.87 12.09
CA ASP A 149 -0.34 10.78 11.33
C ASP A 149 -0.46 9.91 10.06
N GLN A 150 -1.17 8.77 10.14
CA GLN A 150 -1.38 7.93 8.95
C GLN A 150 -2.28 8.61 7.92
N LEU A 151 -3.30 9.32 8.38
CA LEU A 151 -4.18 10.11 7.52
C LEU A 151 -3.43 11.25 6.84
N ASP A 152 -2.61 11.99 7.59
CA ASP A 152 -1.81 13.10 7.07
C ASP A 152 -0.83 12.60 5.98
N ARG A 153 -0.17 11.46 6.22
CA ARG A 153 0.68 10.80 5.21
C ARG A 153 -0.12 10.40 3.96
N ALA A 154 -1.25 9.72 4.14
CA ALA A 154 -2.08 9.28 3.01
C ALA A 154 -2.63 10.47 2.19
N ILE A 155 -2.99 11.58 2.86
CA ILE A 155 -3.43 12.82 2.22
C ILE A 155 -2.29 13.43 1.42
N GLN A 156 -1.10 13.54 2.02
CA GLN A 156 0.08 14.09 1.35
C GLN A 156 0.44 13.30 0.09
N THR A 157 0.59 11.98 0.18
CA THR A 157 0.91 11.13 -1.00
C THR A 157 -0.15 11.30 -2.10
N ALA A 158 -1.44 11.34 -1.72
CA ALA A 158 -2.52 11.53 -2.70
C ALA A 158 -2.52 12.93 -3.34
N GLN A 159 -2.11 13.98 -2.60
CA GLN A 159 -1.94 15.32 -3.14
C GLN A 159 -0.74 15.40 -4.11
N GLU A 160 0.39 14.78 -3.77
CA GLU A 160 1.56 14.70 -4.66
C GLU A 160 1.21 14.02 -6.00
N ILE A 161 0.38 12.97 -5.98
CA ILE A 161 -0.15 12.34 -7.21
C ILE A 161 -0.94 13.36 -8.06
N LEU A 162 -1.83 14.14 -7.44
CA LEU A 162 -2.65 15.14 -8.14
C LEU A 162 -1.79 16.24 -8.74
N GLU A 163 -0.78 16.71 -8.01
CA GLU A 163 0.18 17.71 -8.47
C GLU A 163 1.00 17.19 -9.65
N ALA A 164 1.58 15.98 -9.54
CA ALA A 164 2.33 15.36 -10.61
C ALA A 164 1.49 15.15 -11.88
N ALA A 165 0.23 14.75 -11.74
CA ALA A 165 -0.69 14.60 -12.86
C ALA A 165 -0.98 15.94 -13.55
N LYS A 166 -1.19 17.00 -12.76
CA LYS A 166 -1.39 18.36 -13.27
C LYS A 166 -0.15 18.88 -14.00
N GLU A 167 1.03 18.72 -13.43
CA GLU A 167 2.30 19.16 -14.02
C GLU A 167 2.60 18.45 -15.35
N ARG A 168 2.33 17.14 -15.42
CA ARG A 168 2.53 16.32 -16.63
C ARG A 168 1.39 16.45 -17.65
N GLY A 169 0.35 17.22 -17.33
CA GLY A 169 -0.81 17.46 -18.19
C GLY A 169 -1.47 16.15 -18.65
N VAL A 170 -1.62 15.17 -17.76
CA VAL A 170 -2.34 13.92 -18.09
C VAL A 170 -3.84 14.15 -18.14
N SER A 171 -4.54 13.38 -18.97
CA SER A 171 -5.98 13.53 -19.20
C SER A 171 -6.65 12.23 -19.57
N ALA A 172 -7.98 12.23 -19.61
CA ALA A 172 -8.79 11.08 -20.03
C ALA A 172 -8.41 10.57 -21.44
N GLU A 173 -7.85 11.43 -22.29
CA GLU A 173 -7.44 11.04 -23.65
C GLU A 173 -6.24 10.10 -23.66
N ASP A 174 -5.41 10.12 -22.62
CA ASP A 174 -4.29 9.21 -22.47
C ASP A 174 -4.74 7.74 -22.35
N LEU A 175 -5.97 7.49 -21.87
CA LEU A 175 -6.56 6.15 -21.81
C LEU A 175 -6.76 5.51 -23.19
N LYS A 176 -6.94 6.32 -24.25
CA LYS A 176 -7.21 5.84 -25.61
C LYS A 176 -5.93 5.45 -26.35
N THR A 177 -4.78 5.92 -25.89
CA THR A 177 -3.48 5.69 -26.54
C THR A 177 -3.08 4.22 -26.41
N LYS A 178 -2.70 3.55 -27.50
CA LYS A 178 -2.23 2.16 -27.45
C LYS A 178 -0.73 2.12 -27.19
N ASP A 179 -0.27 1.16 -26.38
CA ASP A 179 1.17 0.89 -26.27
C ASP A 179 1.65 0.28 -27.59
N PRO A 180 2.65 0.86 -28.27
CA PRO A 180 3.22 0.28 -29.49
C PRO A 180 3.72 -1.15 -29.32
N LYS A 181 4.17 -1.58 -28.13
CA LYS A 181 4.59 -2.97 -27.85
C LYS A 181 3.43 -3.97 -27.84
N SER A 182 2.17 -3.52 -27.72
CA SER A 182 1.01 -4.41 -27.73
C SER A 182 0.70 -5.01 -29.12
N LYS A 183 1.36 -4.53 -30.19
CA LYS A 183 1.14 -5.02 -31.56
C LYS A 183 1.98 -6.25 -31.92
N ASP A 184 3.10 -6.49 -31.23
CA ASP A 184 4.00 -7.60 -31.57
C ASP A 184 3.57 -8.95 -30.96
N GLY A 185 2.64 -8.95 -30.00
CA GLY A 185 2.09 -10.18 -29.39
C GLY A 185 0.98 -10.87 -30.19
N LYS A 186 0.58 -10.37 -31.37
CA LYS A 186 -0.49 -10.95 -32.21
C LYS A 186 0.01 -11.47 -33.56
N LYS A 187 1.20 -12.07 -33.59
CA LYS A 187 1.67 -12.93 -34.70
C LYS A 187 2.35 -14.20 -34.17
N GLY A 188 1.72 -15.34 -34.44
CA GLY A 188 2.22 -16.70 -34.17
C GLY A 188 1.86 -17.17 -32.75
N ASN A 189 1.18 -18.28 -32.51
CA ASN A 189 1.08 -19.55 -33.24
C ASN A 189 -0.36 -20.06 -33.27
#